data_AF-A0A972AKB3-F1
#
_entry.id   AF-A0A972AKB3-F1
#
_cell.length_a   1.000
_cell.length_b   1.000
_cell.length_c   1.000
_cell.angle_alpha   90.00
_cell.angle_beta   90.00
_cell.angle_gamma   90.00
#
_symmetry.space_group_name_H-M   'P 1'
#
loop_
_entity.id
_entity.type
_entity.pdbx_description
1 polymer ?
#
loop_
_entity_poly.entity_id
_entity_poly.type
_entity_poly.pdbx_seq_one_letter_code
_entity_poly.pdbx_strand_id
1 'polypeptide(L)'
;MKTVTELTIFDVEGQPVKIKVQRPRLLSMAAQGKIPNALLGIATKVVNGKGIEQGNIKELAQMIELYCRVCMVEPAYDEIKLDDDQMFEIFTWATTGVRQLENFR
;
A
#
# COMPACT_ATOMS: atom_id res chain seq x y z
N MET A 1 6.32 18.37 -3.15
CA MET A 1 5.76 17.79 -4.39
C MET A 1 5.20 16.41 -4.12
N LYS A 2 3.97 16.11 -4.56
CA LYS A 2 3.45 14.74 -4.68
C LYS A 2 3.99 14.20 -6.01
N THR A 3 4.89 13.24 -5.99
CA THR A 3 5.35 12.59 -7.22
C THR A 3 4.37 11.46 -7.50
N VAL A 4 3.47 11.70 -8.46
CA VAL A 4 2.56 10.69 -9.00
C VAL A 4 3.29 9.98 -10.14
N THR A 5 3.19 8.66 -10.20
CA THR A 5 3.86 7.80 -11.17
C THR A 5 2.84 6.82 -11.73
N GLU A 6 2.97 6.44 -13.00
CA GLU A 6 2.14 5.40 -13.58
C GLU A 6 2.73 4.02 -13.25
N LEU A 7 1.88 3.12 -12.76
CA LEU A 7 2.19 1.71 -12.53
C LEU A 7 1.26 0.89 -13.42
N THR A 8 1.82 -0.09 -14.13
CA THR A 8 1.04 -1.08 -14.86
C THR A 8 1.01 -2.34 -14.02
N ILE A 9 -0.18 -2.78 -13.64
CA ILE A 9 -0.45 -4.05 -12.97
C ILE A 9 -1.16 -4.96 -13.96
N PHE A 10 -1.12 -6.27 -13.75
CA PHE A 10 -1.80 -7.24 -14.62
C PHE A 10 -2.98 -7.88 -13.87
N ASP A 11 -4.11 -8.07 -14.55
CA ASP A 11 -5.21 -8.86 -14.00
C ASP A 11 -4.95 -10.37 -14.14
N VAL A 12 -5.87 -11.20 -13.61
CA VAL A 12 -5.79 -12.66 -13.70
C VAL A 12 -5.79 -13.19 -15.15
N GLU A 13 -6.31 -12.41 -16.09
CA GLU A 13 -6.32 -12.72 -17.52
C GLU A 13 -5.07 -12.20 -18.25
N GLY A 14 -4.14 -11.55 -17.53
CA GLY A 14 -2.90 -10.99 -18.07
C GLY A 14 -3.10 -9.65 -18.79
N GLN A 15 -4.24 -8.98 -18.64
CA GLN A 15 -4.48 -7.68 -19.24
C GLN A 15 -3.82 -6.56 -18.42
N PRO A 16 -3.12 -5.62 -19.08
CA PRO A 16 -2.46 -4.52 -18.39
C PRO A 16 -3.48 -3.46 -17.94
N VAL A 17 -3.56 -3.25 -16.64
CA VAL A 17 -4.32 -2.16 -16.00
C VAL A 17 -3.35 -1.05 -15.61
N LYS A 18 -3.54 0.13 -16.18
CA LYS A 18 -2.73 1.32 -15.84
C LYS A 18 -3.36 2.07 -14.68
N ILE A 19 -2.60 2.24 -13.62
CA ILE A 19 -3.00 3.01 -12.44
C ILE A 19 -1.99 4.11 -12.15
N LYS A 20 -2.46 5.25 -11.65
CA LYS A 20 -1.62 6.32 -11.13
C LYS A 20 -1.41 6.10 -9.64
N VAL A 21 -0.16 5.97 -9.24
CA VAL A 21 0.25 5.72 -7.85
C VAL A 21 1.12 6.84 -7.31
N GLN A 22 1.11 7.03 -6.00
CA GLN A 22 2.01 7.94 -5.28
C GLN A 22 2.67 7.21 -4.13
N ARG A 23 3.86 7.66 -3.72
CA ARG A 23 4.53 7.08 -2.53
C ARG A 23 3.69 7.33 -1.26
N PRO A 24 3.47 6.29 -0.44
CA PRO A 24 2.65 6.42 0.76
C PRO A 24 3.36 7.29 1.79
N ARG A 25 2.64 8.23 2.39
CA ARG A 25 3.11 9.09 3.48
C ARG A 25 2.33 8.81 4.76
N LEU A 26 2.46 7.58 5.26
CA LEU A 26 1.66 7.08 6.39
C LEU A 26 1.70 8.01 7.61
N LEU A 27 2.88 8.52 8.00
CA LEU A 27 3.03 9.50 9.09
C LEU A 27 2.24 10.79 8.84
N SER A 28 2.30 11.33 7.62
CA SER A 28 1.58 12.55 7.27
C SER A 28 0.07 12.32 7.26
N MET A 29 -0.38 11.14 6.84
CA MET A 29 -1.80 10.78 6.83
C MET A 29 -2.34 10.51 8.23
N ALA A 30 -1.54 9.89 9.10
CA ALA A 30 -1.86 9.72 10.51
C ALA A 30 -2.02 11.08 11.19
N ALA A 31 -1.10 12.01 10.96
CA ALA A 31 -1.19 13.37 11.48
C ALA A 31 -2.41 14.15 10.96
N GLN A 32 -2.89 13.84 9.76
CA GLN A 32 -4.08 14.46 9.15
C GLN A 32 -5.39 13.73 9.49
N GLY A 33 -5.37 12.63 10.25
CA GLY A 33 -6.56 11.83 10.56
C GLY A 33 -7.18 11.15 9.33
N LYS A 34 -6.43 10.94 8.26
CA LYS A 34 -6.91 10.36 6.98
C LYS A 34 -6.80 8.84 6.92
N ILE A 35 -6.27 8.21 7.97
CA ILE A 35 -6.19 6.75 8.06
C ILE A 35 -7.53 6.25 8.63
N PRO A 36 -8.21 5.31 7.95
CA PRO A 36 -9.44 4.72 8.48
C PRO A 36 -9.21 4.13 9.88
N ASN A 37 -10.16 4.35 10.81
CA ASN A 37 -10.05 3.87 12.20
C ASN A 37 -9.79 2.36 12.30
N ALA A 38 -10.38 1.57 11.40
CA ALA A 38 -10.18 0.13 11.32
C ALA A 38 -8.72 -0.26 10.97
N LEU A 39 -7.98 0.63 10.32
CA LEU A 39 -6.60 0.43 9.86
C LEU A 39 -5.58 1.19 10.72
N LEU A 40 -6.03 1.98 11.69
CA LEU A 40 -5.16 2.82 12.53
C LEU A 40 -4.16 1.98 13.33
N GLY A 41 -4.63 0.87 13.92
CA GLY A 41 -3.76 -0.05 14.68
C GLY A 41 -2.64 -0.64 13.81
N ILE A 42 -2.94 -0.99 12.56
CA ILE A 42 -1.96 -1.50 11.60
C ILE A 42 -1.00 -0.39 11.16
N ALA A 43 -1.51 0.80 10.86
CA ALA A 43 -0.69 1.95 10.53
C ALA A 43 0.33 2.27 11.64
N THR A 44 -0.09 2.18 12.91
CA THR A 44 0.81 2.35 14.06
C THR A 44 1.89 1.26 14.10
N LYS A 45 1.57 0.00 13.81
CA LYS A 45 2.56 -1.08 13.72
C LYS A 45 3.59 -0.81 12.63
N VAL A 46 3.14 -0.46 11.41
CA VAL A 46 4.01 -0.14 10.27
C VAL A 46 4.96 1.02 10.58
N VAL A 47 4.42 2.13 11.10
CA VAL A 47 5.21 3.33 11.41
C VAL A 47 6.25 3.06 12.51
N ASN A 48 5.91 2.22 13.48
CA ASN A 48 6.83 1.85 14.56
C ASN A 48 7.85 0.76 14.16
N GLY A 49 7.86 0.32 12.90
CA GLY A 49 8.70 -0.79 12.45
C GLY A 49 8.36 -2.13 13.12
N LYS A 50 7.20 -2.22 13.77
CA LYS A 50 6.71 -3.48 14.33
C LYS A 50 6.10 -4.26 13.17
N GLY A 51 6.78 -5.32 12.75
CA GLY A 51 6.28 -6.25 11.75
C GLY A 51 4.95 -6.88 12.17
N ILE A 52 4.30 -7.56 11.23
CA ILE A 52 3.09 -8.34 11.53
C ILE A 52 3.50 -9.62 12.26
N GLU A 53 2.72 -10.01 13.25
CA GLU A 53 2.90 -11.30 13.93
C GLU A 53 2.67 -12.45 12.93
N GLN A 54 3.52 -13.47 12.99
CA GLN A 54 3.40 -14.64 12.11
C GLN A 54 2.04 -15.32 12.31
N GLY A 55 1.36 -15.63 11.20
CA GLY A 55 0.04 -16.26 11.19
C GLY A 55 -1.15 -15.29 11.23
N ASN A 56 -0.93 -14.00 11.43
CA ASN A 56 -2.02 -13.02 11.42
C ASN A 56 -2.34 -12.51 10.00
N ILE A 57 -2.96 -13.38 9.20
CA ILE A 57 -3.35 -13.10 7.80
C ILE A 57 -4.30 -11.90 7.72
N LYS A 58 -5.15 -11.71 8.73
CA LYS A 58 -6.07 -10.57 8.79
C LYS A 58 -5.32 -9.23 8.85
N GLU A 59 -4.31 -9.14 9.72
CA GLU A 59 -3.47 -7.94 9.80
C GLU A 59 -2.67 -7.71 8.53
N LEU A 60 -2.21 -8.78 7.88
CA LEU A 60 -1.54 -8.71 6.59
C LEU A 60 -2.45 -8.15 5.50
N ALA A 61 -3.66 -8.67 5.38
CA ALA A 61 -4.66 -8.18 4.43
C ALA A 61 -4.97 -6.69 4.65
N GLN A 62 -5.18 -6.29 5.91
CA GLN A 62 -5.43 -4.89 6.29
C GLN A 62 -4.24 -3.97 5.99
N MET A 63 -3.01 -4.47 6.14
CA MET A 63 -1.81 -3.72 5.79
C MET A 63 -1.73 -3.49 4.28
N ILE A 64 -1.91 -4.54 3.49
CA ILE A 64 -1.89 -4.45 2.02
C ILE A 64 -2.99 -3.50 1.54
N GLU A 65 -4.21 -3.62 2.08
CA GLU A 65 -5.33 -2.72 1.78
C GLU A 65 -4.98 -1.27 2.11
N LEU A 66 -4.41 -0.99 3.28
CA LEU A 66 -3.97 0.35 3.67
C LEU A 66 -2.99 0.93 2.64
N TYR A 67 -2.00 0.14 2.21
CA TYR A 67 -1.06 0.60 1.20
C TYR A 67 -1.74 0.87 -0.14
N CYS A 68 -2.65 0.01 -0.60
CA CYS A 68 -3.38 0.23 -1.85
C CYS A 68 -4.21 1.52 -1.81
N ARG A 69 -5.01 1.72 -0.75
CA ARG A 69 -5.83 2.93 -0.55
C ARG A 69 -5.02 4.22 -0.53
N VAL A 70 -3.82 4.18 0.04
CA VAL A 70 -2.95 5.36 0.16
C VAL A 70 -2.16 5.64 -1.13
N CYS A 71 -1.76 4.57 -1.83
CA CYS A 71 -0.91 4.68 -3.00
C CYS A 71 -1.71 5.01 -4.25
N MET A 72 -2.92 4.47 -4.42
CA MET A 72 -3.74 4.68 -5.61
C MET A 72 -4.32 6.10 -5.63
N VAL A 73 -3.98 6.84 -6.69
CA VAL A 73 -4.48 8.20 -6.94
C VAL A 73 -5.63 8.16 -7.93
N GLU A 74 -5.48 7.39 -9.02
CA GLU A 74 -6.48 7.28 -10.09
C GLU A 74 -6.28 5.93 -10.83
N PRO A 75 -7.32 5.10 -10.98
CA PRO A 75 -8.57 5.16 -10.21
C PRO A 75 -8.29 5.02 -8.70
N ALA A 76 -9.21 5.51 -7.86
CA ALA A 76 -9.14 5.27 -6.43
C ALA A 76 -9.40 3.79 -6.11
N TYR A 77 -8.89 3.32 -4.98
CA TYR A 77 -9.05 1.92 -4.56
C TYR A 77 -10.50 1.43 -4.54
N ASP A 78 -11.45 2.30 -4.18
CA ASP A 78 -12.88 1.94 -4.13
C ASP A 78 -13.58 2.01 -5.50
N GLU A 79 -12.91 2.50 -6.56
CA GLU A 79 -13.49 2.64 -7.91
C GLU A 79 -13.26 1.41 -8.79
N ILE A 80 -12.28 0.57 -8.46
CA ILE A 80 -11.99 -0.67 -9.18
C ILE A 80 -11.86 -1.84 -8.22
N LYS A 81 -12.21 -3.04 -8.69
CA LYS A 81 -11.89 -4.26 -7.97
C LYS A 81 -10.48 -4.69 -8.34
N LEU A 82 -9.66 -4.91 -7.33
CA LEU A 82 -8.33 -5.48 -7.47
C LEU A 82 -8.33 -6.90 -6.93
N ASP A 83 -7.62 -7.78 -7.63
CA ASP A 83 -7.33 -9.12 -7.14
C ASP A 83 -6.15 -9.11 -6.16
N ASP A 84 -5.99 -10.20 -5.40
CA ASP A 84 -4.94 -10.30 -4.38
C ASP A 84 -3.54 -10.06 -4.98
N ASP A 85 -3.25 -10.64 -6.14
CA ASP A 85 -1.96 -10.47 -6.84
C ASP A 85 -1.68 -9.01 -7.20
N GLN A 86 -2.70 -8.30 -7.70
CA GLN A 86 -2.61 -6.88 -8.01
C GLN A 86 -2.37 -6.03 -6.77
N MET A 87 -3.07 -6.35 -5.67
CA MET A 87 -2.85 -5.68 -4.38
C MET A 87 -1.42 -5.91 -3.86
N PHE A 88 -0.89 -7.12 -4.03
CA PHE A 88 0.49 -7.46 -3.69
C PHE A 88 1.52 -6.72 -4.55
N GLU A 89 1.27 -6.51 -5.84
CA GLU A 89 2.15 -5.73 -6.71
C GLU A 89 2.25 -4.26 -6.24
N ILE A 90 1.10 -3.63 -5.95
CA ILE A 90 1.06 -2.25 -5.45
C ILE A 90 1.77 -2.15 -4.11
N PHE A 91 1.51 -3.09 -3.20
CA PHE A 91 2.16 -3.16 -1.90
C PHE A 91 3.68 -3.33 -2.04
N THR A 92 4.13 -4.21 -2.93
CA THR A 92 5.54 -4.44 -3.21
C THR A 92 6.18 -3.17 -3.78
N TRP A 93 5.56 -2.50 -4.75
CA TRP A 93 6.03 -1.23 -5.29
C TRP A 93 6.17 -0.16 -4.18
N ALA A 94 5.17 -0.06 -3.31
CA ALA A 94 5.12 0.93 -2.24
C ALA A 94 6.20 0.69 -1.16
N THR A 95 6.54 -0.58 -0.90
CA THR A 95 7.52 -0.99 0.12
C THR A 95 8.93 -1.24 -0.42
N THR A 96 9.11 -1.39 -1.74
CA THR A 96 10.44 -1.64 -2.37
C THR A 96 11.44 -0.53 -2.06
N GLY A 97 11.01 0.72 -1.96
CA GLY A 97 11.87 1.83 -1.55
C GLY A 97 12.34 1.76 -0.09
N VAL A 98 11.58 1.08 0.78
CA VAL A 98 11.97 0.83 2.18
C VAL A 98 13.01 -0.30 2.24
N ARG A 99 12.79 -1.39 1.47
CA ARG A 99 13.72 -2.53 1.41
C ARG A 99 15.11 -2.15 0.87
N GLN A 100 15.19 -1.23 -0.09
CA GLN A 100 16.48 -0.75 -0.58
C GLN A 100 17.27 0.01 0.49
N LEU A 101 16.62 0.71 1.44
CA LEU A 101 17.29 1.42 2.53
C LEU A 101 17.80 0.48 3.63
N GLU A 102 17.16 -0.68 3.83
CA GLU A 102 17.62 -1.71 4.77
C GLU A 102 18.94 -2.36 4.33
N ASN A 103 19.16 -2.53 3.02
CA ASN A 103 20.40 -3.12 2.47
C ASN A 103 21.65 -2.22 2.61
N PHE A 104 21.50 -0.96 3.05
CA PHE A 104 22.62 -0.04 3.29
C PHE A 104 23.00 0.07 4.78
N ARG A 105 22.41 -0.73 5.67
CA ARG A 105 22.71 -0.74 7.10
C ARG A 105 23.35 -2.04 7.56
#